data_AF-A0A0F9C8M9-F1
#
_entry.id   AF-A0A0F9C8M9-F1
#
_cell.length_a   1.000
_cell.length_b   1.000
_cell.length_c   1.000
_cell.angle_alpha   90.00
_cell.angle_beta   90.00
_cell.angle_gamma   90.00
#
_symmetry.space_group_name_H-M   'P 1'
#
loop_
_entity.id
_entity.type
_entity.pdbx_description
1 polymer ?
#
loop_
_entity_poly.entity_id
_entity_poly.type
_entity_poly.pdbx_seq_one_letter_code
_entity_poly.pdbx_strand_id
1 'polypeptide(L)'
;MGLISREGTFRGVATDSGVGLTTNNFPQFVAQVSALEFYDLLLRVAEKSGMAYYGSAGQGKALVPIDALNLDICKRIVNDGFRLFKSSPPPRGWHWQERIASITLSAAESGTATGGNSTTLVDTTNRDEADDYFNDWILTITSGTGVGETATITDFDQGTSTLTFAALSGGSTPDTTSVYRIEKINLLPEDFNGQIDGPITFAANTNRGSSIEWVGESTIRRSRADFVTTGYTLMAAVRPYQPTAGVLGTTRRWELIVDPAPVAADTLQFPYTSHFNTMDYETGVAT
;
A
#
# COMPACT_ATOMS: atom_id res chain seq x y z
N MET A 1 32.27 46.94 5.26
CA MET A 1 32.06 47.99 4.24
C MET A 1 32.67 47.45 2.94
N GLY A 2 31.99 47.12 1.86
CA GLY A 2 30.57 47.17 1.52
C GLY A 2 30.37 46.29 0.27
N LEU A 3 29.15 45.79 0.12
CA LEU A 3 28.62 45.06 -1.03
C LEU A 3 28.74 45.88 -2.31
N ILE A 4 28.97 45.22 -3.45
CA ILE A 4 28.57 45.75 -4.76
C ILE A 4 27.86 44.64 -5.54
N SER A 5 26.55 44.85 -5.71
CA SER A 5 25.70 44.14 -6.66
C SER A 5 25.95 44.65 -8.08
N ARG A 6 25.58 43.86 -9.09
CA ARG A 6 25.20 44.42 -10.38
C ARG A 6 24.08 43.59 -11.02
N GLU A 7 22.89 44.18 -11.00
CA GLU A 7 21.75 43.82 -11.83
C GLU A 7 22.07 44.12 -13.30
N GLY A 8 21.61 43.25 -14.20
CA GLY A 8 21.63 43.43 -15.64
C GLY A 8 20.25 43.17 -16.21
N THR A 9 19.45 44.23 -16.31
CA THR A 9 18.13 44.30 -16.92
C THR A 9 18.21 43.97 -18.42
N PHE A 10 17.47 42.96 -18.89
CA PHE A 10 17.16 42.81 -20.32
C PHE A 10 15.66 43.06 -20.53
N ARG A 11 15.34 44.27 -21.01
CA ARG A 11 14.04 44.61 -21.60
C ARG A 11 14.09 44.21 -23.08
N GLY A 12 13.34 43.18 -23.45
CA GLY A 12 12.98 42.88 -24.83
C GLY A 12 11.46 42.93 -24.95
N VAL A 13 10.96 43.95 -25.66
CA VAL A 13 9.56 44.08 -26.05
C VAL A 13 9.30 43.11 -27.20
N ALA A 14 8.42 42.13 -27.00
CA ALA A 14 7.81 41.39 -28.09
C ALA A 14 6.28 41.43 -27.87
N THR A 15 5.61 42.17 -28.74
CA THR A 15 4.16 42.13 -28.91
C THR A 15 3.79 40.77 -29.46
N ASP A 16 3.10 39.93 -28.68
CA ASP A 16 2.52 38.69 -29.18
C ASP A 16 1.00 38.80 -29.23
N SER A 17 0.51 38.80 -30.46
CA SER A 17 -0.88 38.75 -30.84
C SER A 17 -1.36 37.30 -30.76
N GLY A 18 -2.17 37.01 -29.74
CA GLY A 18 -3.23 36.00 -29.76
C GLY A 18 -2.88 34.62 -30.34
N VAL A 19 -2.38 33.72 -29.51
CA VAL A 19 -2.60 32.27 -29.65
C VAL A 19 -2.82 31.70 -28.27
N GLY A 20 -3.97 31.05 -28.06
CA GLY A 20 -4.36 30.46 -26.79
C GLY A 20 -3.39 29.38 -26.32
N LEU A 21 -2.87 29.53 -25.10
CA LEU A 21 -2.14 28.49 -24.40
C LEU A 21 -3.12 27.38 -23.99
N THR A 22 -3.27 26.37 -24.84
CA THR A 22 -3.77 25.06 -24.39
C THR A 22 -2.66 24.40 -23.60
N THR A 23 -2.98 24.06 -22.36
CA THR A 23 -2.18 23.24 -21.46
C THR A 23 -1.82 21.90 -22.11
N ASN A 24 -0.68 21.35 -21.66
CA ASN A 24 -0.22 19.97 -21.85
C ASN A 24 0.49 19.65 -23.17
N ASN A 25 1.81 19.86 -23.18
CA ASN A 25 2.73 19.00 -23.92
C ASN A 25 4.15 19.11 -23.33
N PHE A 26 4.29 18.71 -22.05
CA PHE A 26 5.57 18.17 -21.63
C PHE A 26 5.56 16.70 -22.05
N PRO A 27 6.47 16.24 -22.94
CA PRO A 27 6.60 14.82 -23.19
C PRO A 27 7.03 14.17 -21.89
N GLN A 28 6.12 13.42 -21.27
CA GLN A 28 6.47 12.50 -20.21
C GLN A 28 7.26 11.37 -20.87
N PHE A 29 8.59 11.50 -20.84
CA PHE A 29 9.46 10.35 -21.03
C PHE A 29 9.28 9.44 -19.81
N VAL A 30 8.19 8.68 -19.79
CA VAL A 30 8.14 7.42 -19.07
C VAL A 30 9.12 6.54 -19.83
N ALA A 31 10.38 6.53 -19.41
CA ALA A 31 11.28 5.48 -19.83
C ALA A 31 10.65 4.19 -19.35
N GLN A 32 9.98 3.48 -20.25
CA GLN A 32 9.59 2.10 -20.04
C GLN A 32 10.91 1.40 -19.70
N VAL A 33 11.10 1.07 -18.43
CA VAL A 33 12.27 0.31 -17.98
C VAL A 33 12.02 -1.11 -18.48
N SER A 34 12.24 -1.33 -19.77
CA SER A 34 12.19 -2.67 -20.35
C SER A 34 13.17 -3.50 -19.55
N ALA A 35 12.69 -4.63 -19.01
CA ALA A 35 13.54 -5.55 -18.28
C ALA A 35 14.77 -5.87 -19.13
N LEU A 36 15.97 -5.66 -18.57
CA LEU A 36 17.21 -5.99 -19.25
C LEU A 36 17.31 -7.49 -19.39
N GLU A 37 17.55 -7.98 -20.60
CA GLU A 37 17.76 -9.40 -20.83
C GLU A 37 19.17 -9.81 -20.36
N PHE A 38 19.39 -11.11 -20.19
CA PHE A 38 20.72 -11.64 -19.86
C PHE A 38 21.79 -11.21 -20.89
N TYR A 39 21.39 -11.07 -22.16
CA TYR A 39 22.24 -10.57 -23.22
C TYR A 39 22.66 -9.10 -22.98
N ASP A 40 21.74 -8.25 -22.53
CA ASP A 40 22.04 -6.84 -22.22
C ASP A 40 23.00 -6.73 -21.03
N LEU A 41 22.85 -7.61 -20.03
CA LEU A 41 23.77 -7.68 -18.89
C LEU A 41 25.17 -8.14 -19.32
N LEU A 42 25.26 -9.17 -20.17
CA LEU A 42 26.52 -9.62 -20.74
C LEU A 42 27.20 -8.52 -21.55
N LEU A 43 26.44 -7.81 -22.38
CA LEU A 43 26.95 -6.70 -23.16
C LEU A 43 27.49 -5.59 -22.25
N ARG A 44 26.77 -5.25 -21.19
CA ARG A 44 27.18 -4.22 -20.23
C ARG A 44 28.45 -4.59 -19.49
N VAL A 45 28.59 -5.86 -19.09
CA VAL A 45 29.82 -6.37 -18.48
C VAL A 45 30.97 -6.33 -19.49
N ALA A 46 30.74 -6.77 -20.73
CA ALA A 46 31.76 -6.75 -21.78
C ALA A 46 32.25 -5.32 -22.10
N GLU A 47 31.35 -4.33 -22.14
CA GLU A 47 31.70 -2.92 -22.31
C GLU A 47 32.59 -2.43 -21.16
N LYS A 48 32.17 -2.69 -19.91
CA LYS A 48 32.86 -2.21 -18.71
C LYS A 48 34.21 -2.90 -18.47
N SER A 49 34.32 -4.16 -18.85
CA SER A 49 35.55 -4.95 -18.74
C SER A 49 36.48 -4.79 -19.95
N GLY A 50 36.10 -3.99 -20.96
CA GLY A 50 36.92 -3.77 -22.17
C GLY A 50 36.99 -4.99 -23.10
N MET A 51 36.08 -5.95 -22.94
CA MET A 51 36.02 -7.20 -23.72
C MET A 51 35.01 -7.14 -24.87
N ALA A 52 34.21 -6.07 -24.94
CA ALA A 52 33.21 -5.88 -25.97
C ALA A 52 33.84 -5.88 -27.38
N TYR A 53 33.11 -6.48 -28.32
CA TYR A 53 33.49 -6.52 -29.72
C TYR A 53 32.87 -5.34 -30.47
N TYR A 54 33.69 -4.56 -31.20
CA TYR A 54 33.28 -3.35 -31.92
C TYR A 54 33.35 -3.51 -33.45
N GLY A 55 33.22 -4.74 -33.95
CA GLY A 55 33.43 -5.05 -35.37
C GLY A 55 34.91 -5.04 -35.78
N SER A 56 35.20 -5.53 -36.99
CA SER A 56 36.57 -5.64 -37.53
C SER A 56 37.29 -4.30 -37.70
N ALA A 57 36.55 -3.18 -37.74
CA ALA A 57 37.08 -1.82 -37.86
C ALA A 57 37.07 -1.03 -36.53
N GLY A 58 36.63 -1.63 -35.41
CA GLY A 58 36.60 -0.97 -34.10
C GLY A 58 35.62 0.21 -33.96
N GLN A 59 34.75 0.42 -34.94
CA GLN A 59 33.83 1.57 -35.04
C GLN A 59 32.35 1.14 -34.92
N GLY A 60 32.08 -0.15 -34.76
CA GLY A 60 30.73 -0.70 -34.63
C GLY A 60 30.12 -0.49 -33.25
N LYS A 61 28.82 -0.75 -33.11
CA LYS A 61 28.16 -0.83 -31.80
C LYS A 61 28.82 -1.94 -30.97
N ALA A 62 28.88 -1.75 -29.66
CA ALA A 62 29.35 -2.78 -28.75
C ALA A 62 28.49 -4.04 -28.90
N LEU A 63 29.15 -5.17 -29.08
CA LEU A 63 28.54 -6.50 -29.12
C LEU A 63 29.18 -7.37 -28.04
N VAL A 64 28.41 -8.38 -27.61
CA VAL A 64 28.91 -9.42 -26.71
C VAL A 64 30.15 -10.08 -27.34
N PRO A 65 31.17 -10.46 -26.55
CA PRO A 65 32.38 -11.04 -27.09
C PRO A 65 32.09 -12.31 -27.89
N ILE A 66 32.68 -12.41 -29.08
CA ILE A 66 32.58 -13.58 -29.97
C ILE A 66 33.57 -14.67 -29.54
N ASP A 67 34.68 -14.27 -28.92
CA ASP A 67 35.69 -15.18 -28.39
C ASP A 67 35.14 -15.99 -27.21
N ALA A 68 35.36 -17.31 -27.25
CA ALA A 68 34.81 -18.25 -26.26
C ALA A 68 35.32 -18.00 -24.83
N LEU A 69 36.57 -17.56 -24.67
CA LEU A 69 37.16 -17.27 -23.37
C LEU A 69 36.57 -15.99 -22.78
N ASN A 70 36.48 -14.93 -23.57
CA ASN A 70 35.91 -13.66 -23.11
C ASN A 70 34.41 -13.76 -22.81
N LEU A 71 33.69 -14.56 -23.59
CA LEU A 71 32.28 -14.87 -23.34
C LEU A 71 32.09 -15.64 -22.03
N ASP A 72 32.93 -16.65 -21.76
CA ASP A 72 32.88 -17.42 -20.50
C ASP A 72 33.19 -16.53 -19.28
N ILE A 73 34.17 -15.63 -19.39
CA ILE A 73 34.48 -14.65 -18.35
C ILE A 73 33.27 -13.75 -18.07
N CYS A 74 32.62 -13.21 -19.11
CA CYS A 74 31.44 -12.37 -18.94
C CYS A 74 30.29 -13.13 -18.27
N LYS A 75 30.03 -14.38 -18.69
CA LYS A 75 29.00 -15.24 -18.08
C LYS A 75 29.28 -15.52 -16.61
N ARG A 76 30.53 -15.82 -16.26
CA ARG A 76 30.93 -16.05 -14.87
C ARG A 76 30.76 -14.79 -14.02
N ILE A 77 31.17 -13.62 -14.50
CA ILE A 77 31.01 -12.35 -13.78
C ILE A 77 29.53 -12.05 -13.53
N VAL A 78 28.67 -12.20 -14.54
CA VAL A 78 27.22 -11.99 -14.37
C VAL A 78 26.64 -12.99 -13.36
N ASN A 79 26.98 -14.27 -13.48
CA ASN A 79 26.50 -15.31 -12.56
C ASN A 79 27.03 -15.13 -11.14
N ASP A 80 28.27 -14.70 -10.96
CA ASP A 80 28.86 -14.42 -9.66
C ASP A 80 28.26 -13.14 -9.05
N GLY A 81 27.91 -12.15 -9.87
CA GLY A 81 27.10 -10.99 -9.45
C GLY A 81 25.75 -11.41 -8.90
N PHE A 82 25.04 -12.32 -9.59
CA PHE A 82 23.77 -12.88 -9.08
C PHE A 82 23.98 -13.71 -7.81
N ARG A 83 25.04 -14.51 -7.73
CA ARG A 83 25.36 -15.29 -6.51
C ARG A 83 25.67 -14.36 -5.34
N LEU A 84 26.47 -13.32 -5.53
CA LEU A 84 26.80 -12.33 -4.51
C LEU A 84 25.57 -11.56 -4.05
N PHE A 85 24.72 -11.14 -4.99
CA PHE A 85 23.44 -10.51 -4.70
C PHE A 85 22.56 -11.40 -3.80
N LYS A 86 22.57 -12.71 -4.04
CA LYS A 86 21.84 -13.69 -3.23
C LYS A 86 22.51 -14.04 -1.90
N SER A 87 23.85 -14.14 -1.86
CA SER A 87 24.59 -14.72 -0.73
C SER A 87 25.10 -13.70 0.29
N SER A 88 25.21 -12.42 -0.08
CA SER A 88 25.81 -11.39 0.76
C SER A 88 24.94 -10.14 0.81
N PRO A 89 23.73 -10.23 1.41
CA PRO A 89 22.93 -9.04 1.65
C PRO A 89 23.67 -8.08 2.60
N PRO A 90 23.39 -6.77 2.53
CA PRO A 90 23.79 -5.82 3.56
C PRO A 90 23.32 -6.27 4.96
N PRO A 91 23.89 -5.73 6.05
CA PRO A 91 23.45 -6.05 7.42
C PRO A 91 21.96 -5.78 7.72
N ARG A 92 21.27 -5.04 6.85
CA ARG A 92 19.83 -4.71 6.91
C ARG A 92 19.06 -5.30 5.72
N GLY A 93 19.52 -6.44 5.22
CA GLY A 93 18.95 -7.06 4.03
C GLY A 93 19.05 -6.18 2.79
N TRP A 94 18.39 -6.60 1.72
CA TRP A 94 18.08 -5.68 0.64
C TRP A 94 16.82 -4.88 1.00
N HIS A 95 16.78 -3.58 0.68
CA HIS A 95 15.61 -2.74 0.97
C HIS A 95 14.31 -3.18 0.26
N TRP A 96 14.41 -4.04 -0.75
CA TRP A 96 13.25 -4.68 -1.38
C TRP A 96 12.78 -5.94 -0.63
N GLN A 97 13.63 -6.53 0.21
CA GLN A 97 13.29 -7.64 1.12
C GLN A 97 12.74 -7.09 2.43
N GLU A 98 13.49 -6.22 3.13
CA GLU A 98 13.06 -5.63 4.41
C GLU A 98 12.30 -4.32 4.15
N ARG A 99 10.97 -4.41 4.05
CA ARG A 99 10.09 -3.26 3.81
C ARG A 99 9.43 -2.78 5.10
N ILE A 100 9.04 -1.52 5.15
CA ILE A 100 8.24 -0.95 6.24
C ILE A 100 6.81 -0.80 5.72
N ALA A 101 5.87 -1.48 6.37
CA ALA A 101 4.45 -1.23 6.18
C ALA A 101 4.09 0.04 6.93
N SER A 102 3.30 0.91 6.30
CA SER A 102 2.81 2.15 6.90
C SER A 102 1.31 2.23 6.65
N ILE A 103 0.52 2.29 7.72
CA ILE A 103 -0.95 2.28 7.65
C ILE A 103 -1.48 3.39 8.53
N THR A 104 -2.34 4.24 7.98
CA THR A 104 -3.03 5.27 8.75
C THR A 104 -4.40 4.75 9.16
N LEU A 105 -4.59 4.62 10.47
CA LEU A 105 -5.87 4.28 11.07
C LEU A 105 -6.85 5.44 10.90
N SER A 106 -8.14 5.12 10.87
CA SER A 106 -9.23 6.10 10.96
C SER A 106 -9.95 5.93 12.29
N ALA A 107 -10.50 7.01 12.84
CA ALA A 107 -11.28 6.93 14.07
C ALA A 107 -12.46 5.97 13.89
N ALA A 108 -12.70 5.13 14.89
CA ALA A 108 -13.87 4.26 14.90
C ALA A 108 -15.08 5.09 15.34
N GLU A 109 -16.16 5.02 14.57
CA GLU A 109 -17.38 5.75 14.85
C GLU A 109 -18.42 4.83 15.48
N SER A 110 -19.22 5.33 16.41
CA SER A 110 -20.29 4.55 17.06
C SER A 110 -21.53 5.39 17.24
N GLY A 111 -22.70 4.73 17.29
CA GLY A 111 -23.97 5.41 17.44
C GLY A 111 -25.10 4.45 17.77
N THR A 112 -26.28 5.01 17.94
CA THR A 112 -27.54 4.27 18.08
C THR A 112 -28.40 4.60 16.90
N ALA A 113 -28.85 3.59 16.18
CA ALA A 113 -29.72 3.79 15.03
C ALA A 113 -31.01 4.51 15.46
N THR A 114 -31.44 5.44 14.63
CA THR A 114 -32.74 6.14 14.70
C THR A 114 -33.79 5.49 13.78
N GLY A 115 -33.36 4.55 12.94
CA GLY A 115 -34.21 3.78 12.04
C GLY A 115 -33.37 2.93 11.08
N GLY A 116 -34.02 2.24 10.17
CA GLY A 116 -33.35 1.39 9.19
C GLY A 116 -34.31 0.45 8.45
N ASN A 117 -33.78 -0.26 7.47
CA ASN A 117 -34.44 -1.37 6.81
C ASN A 117 -33.41 -2.49 6.54
N SER A 118 -33.79 -3.55 5.81
CA SER A 118 -32.88 -4.69 5.55
C SER A 118 -31.59 -4.32 4.80
N THR A 119 -31.53 -3.13 4.20
CA THR A 119 -30.40 -2.60 3.41
C THR A 119 -29.88 -1.25 3.91
N THR A 120 -30.44 -0.70 5.00
CA THR A 120 -30.05 0.62 5.51
C THR A 120 -30.06 0.70 7.03
N LEU A 121 -29.20 1.58 7.56
CA LEU A 121 -29.22 2.04 8.95
C LEU A 121 -29.19 3.57 8.93
N VAL A 122 -30.10 4.21 9.68
CA VAL A 122 -30.22 5.66 9.74
C VAL A 122 -29.83 6.13 11.14
N ASP A 123 -28.93 7.09 11.26
CA ASP A 123 -28.60 7.77 12.53
C ASP A 123 -28.59 9.28 12.35
N THR A 124 -29.75 9.90 12.52
CA THR A 124 -29.89 11.36 12.41
C THR A 124 -29.38 12.13 13.63
N THR A 125 -28.87 11.45 14.66
CA THR A 125 -28.50 12.10 15.94
C THR A 125 -27.03 12.48 15.98
N ASN A 126 -26.15 11.63 15.42
CA ASN A 126 -24.71 11.74 15.63
C ASN A 126 -23.88 11.69 14.33
N ARG A 127 -24.48 11.90 13.15
CA ARG A 127 -23.80 11.79 11.85
C ARG A 127 -23.91 13.09 11.05
N ASP A 128 -22.78 13.73 10.78
CA ASP A 128 -22.65 14.93 9.96
C ASP A 128 -21.53 14.84 8.91
N GLU A 129 -20.98 13.65 8.72
CA GLU A 129 -19.90 13.37 7.79
C GLU A 129 -20.33 13.66 6.34
N ALA A 130 -19.37 13.86 5.43
CA ALA A 130 -19.68 14.11 4.03
C ALA A 130 -20.22 12.85 3.33
N ASP A 131 -20.91 13.04 2.20
CA ASP A 131 -21.30 11.94 1.31
C ASP A 131 -20.09 11.02 1.01
N ASP A 132 -20.36 9.71 0.89
CA ASP A 132 -19.37 8.66 0.61
C ASP A 132 -18.29 8.42 1.69
N TYR A 133 -18.34 9.11 2.85
CA TYR A 133 -17.28 9.04 3.87
C TYR A 133 -17.03 7.61 4.40
N PHE A 134 -18.09 6.83 4.58
CA PHE A 134 -18.05 5.48 5.15
C PHE A 134 -17.97 4.35 4.09
N ASN A 135 -17.78 4.68 2.82
CA ASN A 135 -17.73 3.66 1.76
C ASN A 135 -16.59 2.67 1.99
N ASP A 136 -16.89 1.37 1.88
CA ASP A 136 -16.01 0.24 2.17
C ASP A 136 -15.63 0.04 3.65
N TRP A 137 -16.28 0.72 4.59
CA TRP A 137 -16.10 0.47 6.03
C TRP A 137 -17.02 -0.66 6.50
N ILE A 138 -16.65 -1.28 7.62
CA ILE A 138 -17.41 -2.35 8.24
C ILE A 138 -18.30 -1.79 9.34
N LEU A 139 -19.60 -1.98 9.18
CA LEU A 139 -20.61 -1.83 10.22
C LEU A 139 -20.67 -3.11 11.06
N THR A 140 -20.70 -2.96 12.38
CA THR A 140 -20.95 -4.04 13.34
C THR A 140 -22.02 -3.60 14.34
N ILE A 141 -23.06 -4.40 14.52
CA ILE A 141 -24.06 -4.16 15.57
C ILE A 141 -23.53 -4.71 16.90
N THR A 142 -23.44 -3.87 17.92
CA THR A 142 -22.89 -4.20 19.24
C THR A 142 -23.96 -4.45 20.30
N SER A 143 -25.19 -3.99 20.08
CA SER A 143 -26.34 -4.25 20.97
C SER A 143 -27.66 -4.05 20.21
N GLY A 144 -28.76 -4.59 20.75
CA GLY A 144 -30.09 -4.49 20.15
C GLY A 144 -30.35 -5.51 19.03
N THR A 145 -31.25 -5.17 18.12
CA THR A 145 -31.64 -6.02 16.99
C THR A 145 -30.47 -6.23 16.03
N GLY A 146 -30.13 -7.49 15.75
CA GLY A 146 -28.99 -7.85 14.89
C GLY A 146 -27.63 -7.84 15.59
N VAL A 147 -27.57 -7.87 16.93
CA VAL A 147 -26.30 -7.91 17.69
C VAL A 147 -25.35 -8.99 17.19
N GLY A 148 -24.09 -8.61 16.97
CA GLY A 148 -23.03 -9.46 16.44
C GLY A 148 -23.04 -9.58 14.91
N GLU A 149 -24.05 -9.07 14.22
CA GLU A 149 -24.07 -9.03 12.76
C GLU A 149 -23.22 -7.89 12.22
N THR A 150 -22.71 -8.09 11.01
CA THR A 150 -21.82 -7.14 10.32
C THR A 150 -22.27 -6.92 8.89
N ALA A 151 -21.93 -5.77 8.32
CA ALA A 151 -22.12 -5.46 6.91
C ALA A 151 -21.04 -4.51 6.39
N THR A 152 -20.72 -4.60 5.10
CA THR A 152 -19.88 -3.62 4.40
C THR A 152 -20.77 -2.48 3.89
N ILE A 153 -20.43 -1.25 4.24
CA ILE A 153 -21.14 -0.05 3.81
C ILE A 153 -20.77 0.25 2.35
N THR A 154 -21.78 0.38 1.50
CA THR A 154 -21.62 0.67 0.07
C THR A 154 -21.84 2.14 -0.27
N ASP A 155 -22.58 2.86 0.57
CA ASP A 155 -22.90 4.27 0.38
C ASP A 155 -23.27 4.93 1.72
N PHE A 156 -23.01 6.23 1.84
CA PHE A 156 -23.46 7.09 2.93
C PHE A 156 -23.96 8.42 2.39
N ASP A 157 -25.23 8.73 2.68
CA ASP A 157 -25.89 9.98 2.32
C ASP A 157 -25.95 10.92 3.53
N GLN A 158 -25.21 12.04 3.47
CA GLN A 158 -25.18 13.07 4.51
C GLN A 158 -26.56 13.72 4.71
N GLY A 159 -27.34 13.87 3.64
CA GLY A 159 -28.64 14.55 3.68
C GLY A 159 -29.67 13.82 4.54
N THR A 160 -29.55 12.50 4.65
CA THR A 160 -30.44 11.65 5.45
C THR A 160 -29.74 10.92 6.60
N SER A 161 -28.42 11.06 6.72
CA SER A 161 -27.59 10.29 7.66
C SER A 161 -27.79 8.78 7.52
N THR A 162 -27.91 8.31 6.27
CA THR A 162 -28.23 6.91 5.95
C THR A 162 -27.00 6.16 5.49
N LEU A 163 -26.70 5.07 6.17
CA LEU A 163 -25.71 4.06 5.76
C LEU A 163 -26.42 2.99 4.93
N THR A 164 -25.95 2.75 3.72
CA THR A 164 -26.49 1.72 2.81
C THR A 164 -25.56 0.52 2.75
N PHE A 165 -26.13 -0.68 2.76
CA PHE A 165 -25.41 -1.95 2.66
C PHE A 165 -26.30 -3.03 2.01
N ALA A 166 -25.70 -4.15 1.59
CA ALA A 166 -26.45 -5.21 0.91
C ALA A 166 -27.41 -5.98 1.83
N ALA A 167 -26.90 -6.44 2.98
CA ALA A 167 -27.65 -7.02 4.09
C ALA A 167 -26.72 -7.15 5.30
N LEU A 168 -27.28 -7.19 6.51
CA LEU A 168 -26.53 -7.68 7.67
C LEU A 168 -26.22 -9.17 7.53
N SER A 169 -25.12 -9.63 8.11
CA SER A 169 -24.63 -11.01 7.97
C SER A 169 -25.59 -12.09 8.49
N GLY A 170 -26.50 -11.76 9.41
CA GLY A 170 -27.56 -12.66 9.87
C GLY A 170 -28.93 -12.40 9.22
N GLY A 171 -29.03 -11.40 8.33
CA GLY A 171 -30.26 -11.03 7.65
C GLY A 171 -31.24 -10.23 8.51
N SER A 172 -30.84 -9.80 9.71
CA SER A 172 -31.68 -8.94 10.56
C SER A 172 -31.85 -7.56 9.94
N THR A 173 -32.91 -6.86 10.37
CA THR A 173 -33.15 -5.45 10.01
C THR A 173 -32.85 -4.58 11.22
N PRO A 174 -31.90 -3.63 11.16
CA PRO A 174 -31.67 -2.67 12.23
C PRO A 174 -32.93 -1.88 12.57
N ASP A 175 -33.09 -1.57 13.86
CA ASP A 175 -34.16 -0.75 14.41
C ASP A 175 -33.61 0.31 15.37
N THR A 176 -34.49 1.08 16.02
CA THR A 176 -34.10 2.15 16.97
C THR A 176 -33.37 1.67 18.22
N THR A 177 -33.28 0.35 18.46
CA THR A 177 -32.54 -0.23 19.59
C THR A 177 -31.15 -0.69 19.19
N SER A 178 -30.85 -0.69 17.88
CA SER A 178 -29.61 -1.20 17.32
C SER A 178 -28.47 -0.21 17.59
N VAL A 179 -27.54 -0.61 18.45
CA VAL A 179 -26.31 0.14 18.72
C VAL A 179 -25.24 -0.41 17.79
N TYR A 180 -24.50 0.47 17.14
CA TYR A 180 -23.57 0.09 16.09
C TYR A 180 -22.20 0.74 16.24
N ARG A 181 -21.23 0.16 15.54
CA ARG A 181 -19.88 0.67 15.37
C ARG A 181 -19.47 0.55 13.89
N ILE A 182 -18.77 1.55 13.39
CA ILE A 182 -18.22 1.61 12.04
C ILE A 182 -16.70 1.69 12.16
N GLU A 183 -16.00 0.80 11.47
CA GLU A 183 -14.53 0.77 11.44
C GLU A 183 -14.03 0.66 10.02
N LYS A 184 -12.97 1.41 9.72
CA LYS A 184 -12.28 1.29 8.44
C LYS A 184 -11.48 0.00 8.37
N ILE A 185 -11.53 -0.66 7.21
CA ILE A 185 -10.69 -1.82 6.91
C ILE A 185 -9.26 -1.33 6.68
N ASN A 186 -8.34 -1.76 7.54
CA ASN A 186 -6.93 -1.37 7.44
C ASN A 186 -6.17 -2.37 6.58
N LEU A 187 -6.30 -2.25 5.26
CA LEU A 187 -5.60 -3.11 4.30
C LEU A 187 -4.09 -2.90 4.38
N LEU A 188 -3.35 -4.01 4.40
CA LEU A 188 -1.90 -4.02 4.30
C LEU A 188 -1.45 -3.82 2.84
N PRO A 189 -0.17 -3.42 2.62
CA PRO A 189 0.40 -3.35 1.29
C PRO A 189 0.16 -4.63 0.47
N GLU A 190 -0.05 -4.50 -0.83
CA GLU A 190 -0.42 -5.63 -1.71
C GLU A 190 0.65 -6.73 -1.77
N ASP A 191 1.90 -6.37 -1.50
CA ASP A 191 3.05 -7.27 -1.47
C ASP A 191 3.32 -7.86 -0.08
N PHE A 192 2.49 -7.53 0.92
CA PHE A 192 2.54 -8.15 2.23
C PHE A 192 1.99 -9.57 2.16
N ASN A 193 2.77 -10.53 2.66
CA ASN A 193 2.54 -11.96 2.51
C ASN A 193 2.22 -12.69 3.84
N GLY A 194 2.02 -11.95 4.93
CA GLY A 194 1.70 -12.51 6.25
C GLY A 194 2.86 -12.54 7.24
N GLN A 195 4.11 -12.30 6.80
CA GLN A 195 5.26 -12.34 7.69
C GLN A 195 5.60 -10.96 8.24
N ILE A 196 5.75 -10.86 9.57
CA ILE A 196 6.14 -9.65 10.29
C ILE A 196 7.51 -9.92 10.90
N ASP A 197 8.46 -8.98 10.76
CA ASP A 197 9.85 -9.18 11.19
C ASP A 197 10.26 -8.32 12.39
N GLY A 198 9.32 -7.62 13.01
CA GLY A 198 9.65 -6.74 14.12
C GLY A 198 8.46 -6.09 14.80
N PRO A 199 8.76 -5.21 15.79
CA PRO A 199 7.73 -4.53 16.55
C PRO A 199 6.93 -3.57 15.68
N ILE A 200 5.67 -3.37 16.05
CA ILE A 200 4.84 -2.30 15.52
C ILE A 200 4.95 -1.06 16.40
N THR A 201 5.11 0.09 15.76
CA THR A 201 5.25 1.39 16.43
C THR A 201 4.39 2.43 15.75
N PHE A 202 4.02 3.48 16.47
CA PHE A 202 3.49 4.67 15.83
C PHE A 202 4.58 5.35 14.99
N ALA A 203 4.17 6.04 13.92
CA ALA A 203 5.08 6.87 13.13
C ALA A 203 5.77 7.92 14.01
N ALA A 204 6.97 8.34 13.60
CA ALA A 204 7.73 9.35 14.33
C ALA A 204 6.93 10.66 14.50
N ASN A 205 7.20 11.38 15.60
CA ASN A 205 6.56 12.66 15.96
C ASN A 205 5.04 12.60 16.24
N THR A 206 4.49 11.42 16.52
CA THR A 206 3.07 11.27 16.90
C THR A 206 2.81 11.48 18.40
N ASN A 207 3.84 11.73 19.21
CA ASN A 207 3.76 11.83 20.68
C ASN A 207 3.05 10.63 21.35
N ARG A 208 3.06 9.46 20.70
CA ARG A 208 2.53 8.21 21.26
C ARG A 208 3.68 7.44 21.90
N GLY A 209 3.68 7.35 23.23
CA GLY A 209 4.73 6.67 24.01
C GLY A 209 4.42 5.22 24.36
N SER A 210 3.25 4.69 23.97
CA SER A 210 2.84 3.32 24.27
C SER A 210 3.40 2.33 23.24
N SER A 211 3.98 1.23 23.72
CA SER A 211 4.34 0.10 22.86
C SER A 211 3.08 -0.61 22.38
N ILE A 212 3.05 -1.02 21.12
CA ILE A 212 1.99 -1.83 20.56
C ILE A 212 2.47 -3.28 20.51
N GLU A 213 1.66 -4.21 21.01
CA GLU A 213 1.99 -5.62 21.05
C GLU A 213 1.31 -6.38 19.90
N TRP A 214 2.07 -7.26 19.24
CA TRP A 214 1.51 -8.22 18.31
C TRP A 214 0.82 -9.35 19.06
N VAL A 215 -0.46 -9.55 18.80
CA VAL A 215 -1.27 -10.59 19.43
C VAL A 215 -1.98 -11.45 18.40
N GLY A 216 -2.49 -12.61 18.83
CA GLY A 216 -3.35 -13.43 17.98
C GLY A 216 -4.71 -12.77 17.76
N GLU A 217 -5.29 -12.98 16.57
CA GLU A 217 -6.64 -12.48 16.23
C GLU A 217 -7.69 -12.87 17.28
N SER A 218 -7.62 -14.09 17.82
CA SER A 218 -8.56 -14.57 18.85
C SER A 218 -8.57 -13.71 20.10
N THR A 219 -7.43 -13.12 20.47
CA THR A 219 -7.32 -12.24 21.64
C THR A 219 -8.08 -10.95 21.40
N ILE A 220 -7.91 -10.34 20.22
CA ILE A 220 -8.64 -9.12 19.84
C ILE A 220 -10.14 -9.41 19.72
N ARG A 221 -10.53 -10.53 19.10
CA ARG A 221 -11.94 -10.94 19.02
C ARG A 221 -12.57 -11.13 20.39
N ARG A 222 -11.86 -11.76 21.33
CA ARG A 222 -12.33 -11.93 22.71
C ARG A 222 -12.47 -10.59 23.43
N SER A 223 -11.48 -9.70 23.28
CA SER A 223 -11.52 -8.35 23.87
C SER A 223 -12.77 -7.58 23.40
N ARG A 224 -13.02 -7.62 22.08
CA ARG A 224 -14.14 -6.92 21.44
C ARG A 224 -15.49 -7.62 21.56
N ALA A 225 -15.56 -8.83 22.09
CA ALA A 225 -16.80 -9.58 22.23
C ALA A 225 -17.68 -9.01 23.36
N ASP A 226 -17.04 -8.59 24.46
CA ASP A 226 -17.76 -8.15 25.67
C ASP A 226 -17.94 -6.63 25.70
N PHE A 227 -16.86 -5.87 25.46
CA PHE A 227 -16.91 -4.41 25.42
C PHE A 227 -15.85 -3.86 24.47
N VAL A 228 -16.21 -2.89 23.65
CA VAL A 228 -15.25 -2.20 22.80
C VAL A 228 -14.65 -1.04 23.58
N THR A 229 -13.36 -1.13 23.87
CA THR A 229 -12.62 -0.01 24.43
C THR A 229 -12.16 0.88 23.29
N THR A 230 -12.36 2.19 23.40
CA THR A 230 -11.79 3.19 22.49
C THR A 230 -10.56 3.81 23.14
N GLY A 231 -9.49 4.04 22.38
CA GLY A 231 -8.31 4.69 22.90
C GLY A 231 -7.13 4.61 21.96
N TYR A 232 -5.93 4.77 22.50
CA TYR A 232 -4.72 4.47 21.74
C TYR A 232 -4.60 2.97 21.55
N THR A 233 -4.26 2.57 20.32
CA THR A 233 -4.00 1.17 20.00
C THR A 233 -2.84 0.66 20.85
N LEU A 234 -3.07 -0.47 21.53
CA LEU A 234 -2.08 -1.16 22.36
C LEU A 234 -1.77 -2.56 21.82
N MET A 235 -2.67 -3.12 21.02
CA MET A 235 -2.60 -4.46 20.49
C MET A 235 -2.92 -4.43 19.00
N ALA A 236 -2.20 -5.22 18.22
CA ALA A 236 -2.45 -5.39 16.80
C ALA A 236 -2.36 -6.86 16.41
N ALA A 237 -3.15 -7.28 15.42
CA ALA A 237 -3.05 -8.58 14.81
C ALA A 237 -3.26 -8.46 13.29
N VAL A 238 -2.67 -9.39 12.56
CA VAL A 238 -2.80 -9.46 11.10
C VAL A 238 -3.60 -10.69 10.72
N ARG A 239 -4.50 -10.56 9.75
CA ARG A 239 -5.27 -11.68 9.22
C ARG A 239 -5.51 -11.56 7.71
N PRO A 240 -5.79 -12.68 7.01
CA PRO A 240 -6.18 -12.63 5.62
C PRO A 240 -7.47 -11.81 5.44
N TYR A 241 -7.46 -10.90 4.48
CA TYR A 241 -8.65 -10.11 4.15
C TYR A 241 -9.66 -10.98 3.41
N GLN A 242 -10.92 -10.95 3.85
CA GLN A 242 -12.04 -11.64 3.22
C GLN A 242 -13.09 -10.60 2.79
N PRO A 243 -13.15 -10.23 1.50
CA PRO A 243 -14.03 -9.16 1.02
C PRO A 243 -15.53 -9.48 1.16
N THR A 244 -15.88 -10.76 1.34
CA THR A 244 -17.26 -11.22 1.56
C THR A 244 -17.21 -12.50 2.37
N ALA A 245 -18.19 -12.70 3.26
CA ALA A 245 -18.30 -13.86 4.14
C ALA A 245 -18.09 -15.18 3.37
N GLY A 246 -16.89 -15.75 3.47
CA GLY A 246 -16.55 -17.08 2.94
C GLY A 246 -15.98 -17.15 1.52
N VAL A 247 -15.77 -16.05 0.81
CA VAL A 247 -15.14 -16.08 -0.53
C VAL A 247 -13.75 -15.45 -0.48
N LEU A 248 -12.71 -16.24 -0.72
CA LEU A 248 -11.36 -15.74 -0.90
C LEU A 248 -11.30 -14.96 -2.21
N GLY A 249 -10.95 -13.67 -2.14
CA GLY A 249 -10.70 -12.87 -3.33
C GLY A 249 -9.61 -13.49 -4.20
N THR A 250 -9.60 -13.16 -5.49
CA THR A 250 -8.55 -13.57 -6.45
C THR A 250 -7.16 -13.08 -6.05
N THR A 251 -7.07 -12.12 -5.13
CA THR A 251 -5.83 -11.62 -4.54
C THR A 251 -5.80 -11.92 -3.04
N ARG A 252 -4.69 -12.50 -2.56
CA ARG A 252 -4.45 -12.74 -1.13
C ARG A 252 -4.01 -11.44 -0.47
N ARG A 253 -4.98 -10.58 -0.12
CA ARG A 253 -4.71 -9.39 0.71
C ARG A 253 -4.75 -9.74 2.19
N TRP A 254 -4.14 -8.89 2.99
CA TRP A 254 -4.13 -8.97 4.44
C TRP A 254 -4.66 -7.67 5.04
N GLU A 255 -5.25 -7.76 6.22
CA GLU A 255 -5.71 -6.61 6.98
C GLU A 255 -5.10 -6.59 8.38
N LEU A 256 -4.95 -5.38 8.91
CA LEU A 256 -4.53 -5.11 10.27
C LEU A 256 -5.77 -4.84 11.14
N ILE A 257 -5.95 -5.65 12.18
CA ILE A 257 -6.93 -5.37 13.22
C ILE A 257 -6.21 -4.86 14.47
N VAL A 258 -6.82 -3.91 15.15
CA VAL A 258 -6.20 -3.18 16.27
C VAL A 258 -7.13 -3.16 17.48
N ASP A 259 -6.60 -3.09 18.69
CA ASP A 259 -7.38 -2.91 19.91
C ASP A 259 -6.57 -2.10 20.94
N PRO A 260 -7.16 -1.18 21.72
CA PRO A 260 -8.47 -0.52 21.57
C PRO A 260 -8.75 0.04 20.18
N ALA A 261 -10.03 0.31 19.89
CA ALA A 261 -10.45 0.97 18.66
C ALA A 261 -9.87 2.41 18.62
N PRO A 262 -9.29 2.85 17.49
CA PRO A 262 -8.62 4.14 17.37
C PRO A 262 -9.60 5.30 17.54
N VAL A 263 -9.19 6.33 18.28
CA VAL A 263 -9.96 7.58 18.49
C VAL A 263 -9.50 8.74 17.61
N ALA A 264 -8.42 8.54 16.87
CA ALA A 264 -7.81 9.56 16.01
C ALA A 264 -7.10 8.89 14.84
N ALA A 265 -6.80 9.68 13.81
CA ALA A 265 -5.98 9.24 12.70
C ALA A 265 -4.51 9.10 13.14
N ASP A 266 -4.12 7.88 13.51
CA ASP A 266 -2.74 7.54 13.88
C ASP A 266 -2.11 6.66 12.80
N THR A 267 -0.84 6.88 12.48
CA THR A 267 -0.10 6.05 11.53
C THR A 267 0.75 5.03 12.25
N LEU A 268 0.55 3.75 11.91
CA LEU A 268 1.32 2.62 12.42
C LEU A 268 2.36 2.17 11.40
N GLN A 269 3.54 1.78 11.89
CA GLN A 269 4.65 1.31 11.09
C GLN A 269 5.24 0.03 11.67
N PHE A 270 5.56 -0.92 10.80
CA PHE A 270 6.25 -2.15 11.19
C PHE A 270 7.06 -2.74 10.02
N PRO A 271 8.18 -3.43 10.29
CA PRO A 271 8.96 -4.10 9.27
C PRO A 271 8.32 -5.44 8.87
N TYR A 272 8.39 -5.77 7.57
CA TYR A 272 7.96 -7.04 7.00
C TYR A 272 8.86 -7.47 5.83
N THR A 273 8.89 -8.77 5.56
CA THR A 273 9.71 -9.38 4.53
C THR A 273 8.81 -9.84 3.40
N SER A 274 9.00 -9.22 2.23
CA SER A 274 8.36 -9.71 1.02
C SER A 274 9.18 -10.88 0.46
N HIS A 275 8.56 -12.04 0.34
CA HIS A 275 9.15 -13.24 -0.27
C HIS A 275 8.72 -13.34 -1.73
N PHE A 276 9.70 -13.52 -2.63
CA PHE A 276 9.43 -13.93 -4.00
C PHE A 276 9.46 -15.46 -4.07
N ASN A 277 8.32 -16.08 -4.40
CA ASN A 277 8.22 -17.53 -4.52
C ASN A 277 8.91 -18.04 -5.79
N THR A 278 8.76 -17.31 -6.91
CA THR A 278 9.38 -17.62 -8.19
C THR A 278 9.77 -16.31 -8.90
N MET A 279 10.91 -16.34 -9.58
CA MET A 279 11.29 -15.34 -10.57
C MET A 279 11.16 -16.02 -11.92
N ASP A 280 10.00 -15.88 -12.55
CA ASP A 280 9.79 -16.43 -13.87
C ASP A 280 10.51 -15.53 -14.88
N TYR A 281 11.54 -16.08 -15.53
CA TYR A 281 12.18 -15.43 -16.67
C TYR A 281 11.29 -15.67 -17.89
N GLU A 282 10.68 -14.63 -18.45
CA GLU A 282 10.08 -14.70 -19.78
C GLU A 282 11.20 -14.93 -20.79
N THR A 283 11.40 -16.19 -21.21
CA THR A 283 12.22 -16.48 -22.38
C THR A 283 11.38 -16.19 -23.61
N GLY A 284 11.43 -14.96 -24.12
CA GLY A 284 10.87 -14.63 -25.43
C GLY A 284 11.59 -15.42 -26.52
N VAL A 285 10.87 -16.27 -27.25
CA VAL A 285 11.35 -16.77 -28.54
C VAL A 285 11.12 -15.65 -29.54
N ALA A 286 12.20 -15.04 -30.03
CA ALA A 286 12.10 -14.11 -31.15
C ALA A 286 11.51 -14.85 -32.36
N THR A 287 10.29 -14.46 -32.77
CA THR A 287 9.69 -14.82 -34.07
C THR A 287 10.15 -13.86 -35.15
#